data_AF-A0AAV0ER97-F1
#
_entry.id   AF-A0AAV0ER97-F1
#
_cell.length_a   1.000
_cell.length_b   1.000
_cell.length_c   1.000
_cell.angle_alpha   90.00
_cell.angle_beta   90.00
_cell.angle_gamma   90.00
#
_symmetry.space_group_name_H-M   'P 1'
#
loop_
_entity.id
_entity.type
_entity.pdbx_description
1 polymer ?
#
loop_
_entity_poly.entity_id
_entity_poly.type
_entity_poly.pdbx_seq_one_letter_code
_entity_poly.pdbx_strand_id
1 'polypeptide(L)'
;MSVVLMFGGQVPVVKVGRMAGQFAKPRSEPFEEKDGVKLPSYRGDNVNGDAFDEKSRAPDPERMIKAYTQSVATLNLLRAFATGGYAAMQRVSQWNLDFTDHSEQGDRYRELAHRVDEAMGFMTAAGLTIDHPIMTTTDFWTSHECLLLPYEQALTREDSTSGLYYDCSAHMLWVGERTRQLDGAHVEFLRGVANPLGIKVSQKWIPVSW
;
A
#
# COMPACT_ATOMS: atom_id res chain seq x y z
N MET A 1 -10.93 5.01 -8.52
CA MET A 1 -10.40 6.18 -7.77
C MET A 1 -9.36 6.99 -8.55
N SER A 2 -8.21 6.44 -8.99
CA SER A 2 -7.12 7.22 -9.60
C SER A 2 -7.55 8.07 -10.81
N VAL A 3 -8.33 7.51 -11.73
CA VAL A 3 -8.82 8.23 -12.93
C VAL A 3 -9.74 9.39 -12.57
N VAL A 4 -10.62 9.19 -11.58
CA VAL A 4 -11.48 10.24 -11.03
C VAL A 4 -10.66 11.38 -10.43
N LEU A 5 -9.60 11.08 -9.67
CA LEU A 5 -8.70 12.09 -9.11
C LEU A 5 -7.88 12.82 -10.19
N MET A 6 -7.39 12.11 -11.21
CA MET A 6 -6.68 12.72 -12.34
C MET A 6 -7.61 13.67 -13.10
N PHE A 7 -8.85 13.25 -13.37
CA PHE A 7 -9.83 14.08 -14.05
C PHE A 7 -10.25 15.29 -13.21
N GLY A 8 -10.55 15.11 -11.93
CA GLY A 8 -10.95 16.22 -11.06
C GLY A 8 -9.81 17.21 -10.76
N GLY A 9 -8.59 16.70 -10.58
CA GLY A 9 -7.42 17.50 -10.21
C GLY A 9 -6.61 18.04 -11.40
N GLN A 10 -6.83 17.52 -12.62
CA GLN A 10 -6.08 17.88 -13.83
C GLN A 10 -4.55 17.74 -13.66
N VAL A 11 -4.14 16.75 -12.86
CA VAL A 11 -2.73 16.45 -12.57
C VAL A 11 -2.50 14.94 -12.57
N PRO A 12 -1.27 14.47 -12.89
CA PRO A 12 -0.92 13.06 -12.75
C PRO A 12 -1.11 12.56 -11.32
N VAL A 13 -1.62 11.33 -11.17
CA VAL A 13 -1.80 10.67 -9.87
C VAL A 13 -0.84 9.49 -9.75
N VAL A 14 0.02 9.53 -8.74
CA VAL A 14 0.90 8.41 -8.37
C VAL A 14 0.08 7.37 -7.59
N LYS A 15 0.10 6.12 -8.07
CA LYS A 15 -0.64 5.00 -7.48
C LYS A 15 0.28 4.20 -6.56
N VAL A 16 0.05 4.30 -5.25
CA VAL A 16 0.79 3.55 -4.22
C VAL A 16 -0.19 2.70 -3.41
N GLY A 17 -0.10 1.38 -3.52
CA GLY A 17 -0.97 0.44 -2.83
C GLY A 17 -0.38 -0.08 -1.52
N ARG A 18 -1.21 -0.14 -0.48
CA ARG A 18 -0.88 -0.84 0.78
C ARG A 18 -1.01 -2.36 0.62
N MET A 19 -0.14 -2.94 -0.19
CA MET A 19 -0.22 -4.32 -0.68
C MET A 19 1.17 -4.96 -0.72
N ALA A 20 1.20 -6.29 -0.82
CA ALA A 20 2.43 -7.08 -0.96
C ALA A 20 3.48 -6.84 0.15
N GLY A 21 3.04 -6.72 1.41
CA GLY A 21 3.93 -6.54 2.56
C GLY A 21 3.25 -6.06 3.84
N GLN A 22 2.00 -5.60 3.75
CA GLN A 22 1.24 -5.00 4.85
C GLN A 22 0.67 -6.02 5.87
N PHE A 23 1.49 -6.92 6.39
CA PHE A 23 1.08 -7.97 7.33
C PHE A 23 1.11 -7.50 8.78
N ALA A 24 2.25 -6.95 9.23
CA ALA A 24 2.46 -6.56 10.62
C ALA A 24 1.47 -5.47 11.07
N LYS A 25 1.01 -5.58 12.31
CA LYS A 25 0.05 -4.66 12.94
C LYS A 25 0.59 -4.17 14.28
N PRO A 26 0.69 -2.84 14.52
CA PRO A 26 1.02 -2.33 15.83
C PRO A 26 -0.18 -2.52 16.76
N ARG A 27 0.06 -2.86 18.03
CA ARG A 27 -0.99 -3.08 19.03
C ARG A 27 -0.80 -2.12 20.19
N SER A 28 -1.91 -1.58 20.70
CA SER A 28 -1.89 -0.73 21.90
C SER A 28 -1.49 -1.55 23.13
N GLU A 29 -2.05 -2.76 23.26
CA GLU A 29 -1.79 -3.66 24.38
C GLU A 29 -1.01 -4.91 23.94
N PRO A 30 0.00 -5.34 24.73
CA PRO A 30 0.78 -6.54 24.41
C PRO A 30 -0.05 -7.84 24.51
N PHE A 31 -1.13 -7.83 25.28
CA PHE A 31 -2.02 -8.97 25.49
C PHE A 31 -3.47 -8.62 25.14
N GLU A 32 -4.25 -9.64 24.79
CA GLU A 32 -5.68 -9.61 24.58
C GLU A 32 -6.32 -10.58 25.59
N GLU A 33 -7.40 -10.14 26.23
CA GLU A 33 -8.10 -10.93 27.24
C GLU A 33 -9.54 -11.18 26.79
N LYS A 34 -9.99 -12.44 26.86
CA LYS A 34 -11.37 -12.87 26.59
C LYS A 34 -11.76 -13.93 27.59
N ASP A 35 -12.94 -13.79 28.19
CA ASP A 35 -13.50 -14.75 29.14
C ASP A 35 -12.53 -15.17 30.27
N GLY A 36 -11.73 -14.21 30.75
CA GLY A 36 -10.72 -14.41 31.80
C GLY A 36 -9.41 -15.08 31.34
N VAL A 37 -9.28 -15.41 30.06
CA VAL A 37 -8.05 -15.96 29.46
C VAL A 37 -7.25 -14.83 28.80
N LYS A 38 -5.97 -14.71 29.15
CA LYS A 38 -5.06 -13.67 28.66
C LYS A 38 -3.99 -14.26 27.74
N LEU A 39 -3.99 -13.86 26.47
CA LEU A 39 -3.05 -14.33 25.43
C LEU A 39 -2.31 -13.16 24.76
N PRO A 40 -1.14 -13.38 24.14
CA PRO A 40 -0.48 -12.35 23.35
C PRO A 40 -1.43 -11.77 22.29
N SER A 41 -1.38 -10.45 22.09
CA SER A 41 -2.16 -9.80 21.03
C SER A 41 -1.74 -10.31 19.64
N TYR A 42 -2.71 -10.48 18.75
CA TYR A 42 -2.44 -10.69 17.32
C TYR A 42 -1.68 -9.48 16.75
N ARG A 43 -0.52 -9.72 16.12
CA ARG A 43 0.41 -8.70 15.62
C ARG A 43 0.58 -8.72 14.10
N GLY A 44 -0.31 -9.42 13.40
CA GLY A 44 -0.24 -9.61 11.95
C GLY A 44 0.29 -10.98 11.58
N ASP A 45 -0.10 -11.44 10.40
CA ASP A 45 0.15 -12.83 9.96
C ASP A 45 1.62 -13.19 9.82
N ASN A 46 2.49 -12.19 9.67
CA ASN A 46 3.95 -12.34 9.64
C ASN A 46 4.59 -12.47 11.04
N VAL A 47 3.78 -12.41 12.12
CA VAL A 47 4.21 -12.60 13.50
C VAL A 47 3.50 -13.79 14.15
N ASN A 48 2.16 -13.76 14.21
CA ASN A 48 1.34 -14.81 14.83
C ASN A 48 -0.03 -14.94 14.15
N GLY A 49 -0.85 -15.90 14.56
CA GLY A 49 -2.20 -16.14 14.05
C GLY A 49 -3.26 -15.29 14.76
N ASP A 50 -4.39 -15.07 14.08
CA ASP A 50 -5.53 -14.29 14.56
C ASP A 50 -6.37 -15.05 15.60
N ALA A 51 -6.51 -16.37 15.42
CA ALA A 51 -7.24 -17.27 16.30
C ALA A 51 -6.83 -17.09 17.77
N PHE A 52 -7.82 -17.10 18.65
CA PHE A 52 -7.64 -16.85 20.09
C PHE A 52 -7.34 -18.17 20.83
N ASP A 53 -6.16 -18.72 20.55
CA ASP A 53 -5.63 -19.89 21.23
C ASP A 53 -4.12 -19.76 21.42
N GLU A 54 -3.56 -20.46 22.41
CA GLU A 54 -2.15 -20.34 22.80
C GLU A 54 -1.20 -20.63 21.63
N LYS A 55 -1.49 -21.67 20.84
CA LYS A 55 -0.65 -22.09 19.71
C LYS A 55 -0.65 -21.04 18.61
N SER A 56 -1.81 -20.49 18.27
CA SER A 56 -1.94 -19.47 17.23
C SER A 56 -1.29 -18.15 17.67
N ARG A 57 -1.36 -17.78 18.95
CA ARG A 57 -0.83 -16.51 19.45
C ARG A 57 0.67 -16.50 19.70
N ALA A 58 1.32 -17.66 19.79
CA ALA A 58 2.77 -17.77 19.86
C ALA A 58 3.43 -17.17 18.59
N PRO A 59 4.40 -16.26 18.71
CA PRO A 59 5.17 -15.78 17.56
C PRO A 59 5.92 -16.92 16.87
N ASP A 60 5.81 -16.99 15.53
CA ASP A 60 6.43 -18.03 14.71
C ASP A 60 7.29 -17.39 13.60
N PRO A 61 8.63 -17.52 13.64
CA PRO A 61 9.52 -16.87 12.68
C PRO A 61 9.33 -17.38 11.23
N GLU A 62 8.82 -18.60 11.03
CA GLU A 62 8.51 -19.14 9.69
C GLU A 62 7.44 -18.31 8.96
N ARG A 63 6.65 -17.53 9.72
CA ARG A 63 5.65 -16.61 9.15
C ARG A 63 6.27 -15.48 8.36
N MET A 64 7.53 -15.09 8.61
CA MET A 64 8.23 -14.11 7.77
C MET A 64 8.48 -14.66 6.36
N ILE A 65 8.82 -15.95 6.24
CA ILE A 65 9.03 -16.61 4.94
C ILE A 65 7.69 -16.75 4.19
N LYS A 66 6.62 -17.10 4.90
CA LYS A 66 5.26 -17.14 4.34
C LYS A 66 4.83 -15.77 3.83
N ALA A 67 5.03 -14.72 4.64
CA ALA A 67 4.73 -13.35 4.27
C ALA A 67 5.51 -12.89 3.04
N TYR A 68 6.81 -13.18 2.97
CA TYR A 68 7.64 -12.92 1.79
C TYR A 68 7.07 -13.61 0.53
N THR A 69 6.75 -14.90 0.62
CA THR A 69 6.23 -15.66 -0.52
C THR A 69 4.89 -15.09 -1.01
N GLN A 70 4.00 -14.74 -0.09
CA GLN A 70 2.73 -14.11 -0.42
C GLN A 70 2.90 -12.70 -1.01
N SER A 71 3.86 -11.91 -0.51
CA SER A 71 4.25 -10.63 -1.07
C SER A 71 4.71 -10.75 -2.52
N VAL A 72 5.61 -11.70 -2.81
CA VAL A 72 6.12 -11.95 -4.17
C VAL A 72 4.98 -12.33 -5.11
N ALA A 73 4.12 -13.28 -4.72
CA ALA A 73 2.99 -13.69 -5.54
C ALA A 73 2.02 -12.51 -5.82
N THR A 74 1.74 -11.70 -4.79
CA THR A 74 0.87 -10.53 -4.90
C THR A 74 1.47 -9.48 -5.83
N LEU A 75 2.75 -9.14 -5.65
CA LEU A 75 3.43 -8.13 -6.48
C LEU A 75 3.57 -8.60 -7.94
N ASN A 76 3.84 -9.88 -8.17
CA ASN A 76 3.88 -10.44 -9.52
C ASN A 76 2.53 -10.29 -10.24
N LEU A 77 1.43 -10.59 -9.55
CA LEU A 77 0.09 -10.39 -10.10
C LEU A 77 -0.23 -8.91 -10.34
N LEU A 78 0.13 -8.03 -9.41
CA LEU A 78 -0.05 -6.58 -9.56
C LEU A 78 0.72 -6.04 -10.77
N ARG A 79 1.97 -6.48 -10.99
CA ARG A 79 2.77 -6.12 -12.17
C ARG A 79 2.09 -6.60 -13.46
N ALA A 80 1.61 -7.84 -13.48
CA ALA A 80 0.88 -8.38 -14.62
C ALA A 80 -0.39 -7.57 -14.94
N PHE A 81 -1.14 -7.11 -13.93
CA PHE A 81 -2.29 -6.23 -14.17
C PHE A 81 -1.91 -4.82 -14.61
N ALA A 82 -0.81 -4.28 -14.08
CA ALA A 82 -0.33 -2.94 -14.38
C ALA A 82 0.19 -2.79 -15.81
N THR A 83 0.81 -3.84 -16.37
CA THR A 83 1.40 -3.82 -17.72
C THR A 83 0.63 -4.66 -18.75
N GLY A 84 -0.22 -5.61 -18.31
CA GLY A 84 -0.92 -6.58 -19.17
C GLY A 84 -2.32 -6.16 -19.63
N GLY A 85 -2.62 -4.86 -19.65
CA GLY A 85 -3.88 -4.32 -20.18
C GLY A 85 -5.10 -4.40 -19.25
N TYR A 86 -5.00 -5.03 -18.08
CA TYR A 86 -6.07 -4.92 -17.06
C TYR A 86 -6.18 -3.47 -16.58
N ALA A 87 -5.05 -2.77 -16.42
CA ALA A 87 -5.01 -1.35 -16.09
C ALA A 87 -5.46 -0.38 -17.21
N ALA A 88 -5.94 -0.90 -18.36
CA ALA A 88 -6.34 -0.05 -19.47
C ALA A 88 -7.46 0.92 -19.05
N MET A 89 -7.29 2.21 -19.37
CA MET A 89 -8.20 3.28 -18.95
C MET A 89 -9.65 3.09 -19.44
N GLN A 90 -9.88 2.22 -20.42
CA GLN A 90 -11.22 1.89 -20.91
C GLN A 90 -12.07 1.07 -19.93
N ARG A 91 -11.46 0.37 -18.95
CA ARG A 91 -12.19 -0.38 -17.92
C ARG A 91 -12.73 0.50 -16.79
N VAL A 92 -12.48 1.81 -16.82
CA VAL A 92 -12.96 2.75 -15.79
C VAL A 92 -14.48 2.72 -15.69
N SER A 93 -15.21 2.59 -16.79
CA SER A 93 -16.67 2.43 -16.78
C SER A 93 -17.09 1.10 -16.12
N GLN A 94 -16.35 0.01 -16.33
CA GLN A 94 -16.64 -1.31 -15.74
C GLN A 94 -16.31 -1.40 -14.24
N TRP A 95 -15.26 -0.73 -13.76
CA TRP A 95 -14.88 -0.75 -12.34
C TRP A 95 -15.76 0.11 -11.42
N ASN A 96 -16.55 0.98 -12.02
CA ASN A 96 -17.21 2.08 -11.33
C ASN A 96 -18.69 1.82 -11.02
N LEU A 97 -19.30 0.80 -11.62
CA LEU A 97 -20.75 0.64 -11.61
C LEU A 97 -21.27 -0.12 -10.37
N ASP A 98 -20.54 -1.14 -9.90
CA ASP A 98 -21.03 -2.05 -8.83
C ASP A 98 -21.23 -1.38 -7.46
N PHE A 99 -20.63 -0.20 -7.19
CA PHE A 99 -20.71 0.47 -5.88
C PHE A 99 -21.82 1.53 -5.79
N THR A 100 -22.59 1.77 -6.86
CA THR A 100 -23.42 2.98 -6.99
C THR A 100 -24.92 2.77 -7.14
N ASP A 101 -25.40 1.54 -6.93
CA ASP A 101 -26.84 1.30 -6.98
C ASP A 101 -27.57 1.98 -5.81
N HIS A 102 -28.50 2.88 -6.18
CA HIS A 102 -29.49 3.56 -5.32
C HIS A 102 -28.99 4.59 -4.28
N SER A 103 -28.10 5.53 -4.66
CA SER A 103 -27.82 6.73 -3.84
C SER A 103 -27.58 8.00 -4.68
N GLU A 104 -27.85 9.19 -4.11
CA GLU A 104 -27.57 10.49 -4.72
C GLU A 104 -26.07 10.67 -5.03
N GLN A 105 -25.21 10.10 -4.20
CA GLN A 105 -23.77 10.03 -4.42
C GLN A 105 -23.43 9.19 -5.65
N GLY A 106 -24.22 8.16 -5.95
CA GLY A 106 -24.09 7.34 -7.16
C GLY A 106 -24.37 8.14 -8.44
N ASP A 107 -25.34 9.05 -8.42
CA ASP A 107 -25.66 9.90 -9.57
C ASP A 107 -24.52 10.86 -9.92
N ARG A 108 -23.94 11.55 -8.91
CA ARG A 108 -22.76 12.41 -9.11
C ARG A 108 -21.55 11.61 -9.61
N TYR A 109 -21.39 10.39 -9.15
CA TYR A 109 -20.31 9.52 -9.61
C TYR A 109 -20.51 9.09 -11.07
N ARG A 110 -21.75 8.75 -11.46
CA ARG A 110 -22.11 8.45 -12.85
C ARG A 110 -21.84 9.62 -13.78
N GLU A 111 -22.24 10.84 -13.40
CA GLU A 111 -21.95 12.05 -14.19
C GLU A 111 -20.45 12.23 -14.40
N LEU A 112 -19.66 12.06 -13.34
CA LEU A 112 -18.20 12.15 -13.44
C LEU A 112 -17.61 11.06 -14.33
N ALA A 113 -18.09 9.82 -14.21
CA ALA A 113 -17.67 8.72 -15.06
C ALA A 113 -18.01 8.98 -16.54
N HIS A 114 -19.18 9.55 -16.83
CA HIS A 114 -19.57 9.94 -18.18
C HIS A 114 -18.63 11.00 -18.77
N ARG A 115 -18.27 12.03 -17.99
CA ARG A 115 -17.32 13.06 -18.44
C ARG A 115 -15.91 12.51 -18.68
N VAL A 116 -15.49 11.53 -17.90
CA VAL A 116 -14.23 10.81 -18.14
C VAL A 116 -14.32 10.05 -19.47
N ASP A 117 -15.43 9.37 -19.73
CA ASP A 117 -15.64 8.62 -20.97
C ASP A 117 -15.63 9.54 -22.21
N GLU A 118 -16.30 10.70 -22.14
CA GLU A 118 -16.25 11.74 -23.20
C GLU A 118 -14.81 12.22 -23.47
N ALA A 119 -14.03 12.46 -22.42
CA ALA A 119 -12.63 12.88 -22.56
C ALA A 119 -11.77 11.77 -23.19
N MET A 120 -12.00 10.51 -22.84
CA MET A 120 -11.36 9.36 -23.48
C MET A 120 -11.74 9.23 -24.96
N GLY A 121 -13.01 9.49 -25.30
CA GLY A 121 -13.50 9.56 -26.68
C GLY A 121 -12.81 10.67 -27.48
N PHE A 122 -12.66 11.87 -26.89
CA PHE A 122 -11.92 12.97 -27.51
C PHE A 122 -10.45 12.63 -27.75
N MET A 123 -9.74 12.03 -26.77
CA MET A 123 -8.35 11.60 -26.95
C MET A 123 -8.21 10.59 -28.09
N THR A 124 -9.14 9.64 -28.19
CA THR A 124 -9.19 8.66 -29.28
C THR A 124 -9.37 9.35 -30.63
N ALA A 125 -10.32 10.29 -30.73
CA ALA A 125 -10.56 11.06 -31.96
C ALA A 125 -9.38 11.97 -32.34
N ALA A 126 -8.60 12.43 -31.36
CA ALA A 126 -7.38 13.22 -31.56
C ALA A 126 -6.14 12.37 -31.94
N GLY A 127 -6.27 11.05 -32.07
CA GLY A 127 -5.20 10.14 -32.52
C GLY A 127 -4.45 9.41 -31.40
N LEU A 128 -4.84 9.60 -30.13
CA LEU A 128 -4.38 8.77 -29.01
C LEU A 128 -5.25 7.51 -28.94
N THR A 129 -4.95 6.55 -29.80
CA THR A 129 -5.72 5.30 -29.89
C THR A 129 -5.53 4.43 -28.65
N ILE A 130 -6.43 3.45 -28.50
CA ILE A 130 -6.53 2.56 -27.35
C ILE A 130 -5.27 1.70 -27.15
N ASP A 131 -4.52 1.46 -28.22
CA ASP A 131 -3.29 0.67 -28.21
C ASP A 131 -2.07 1.50 -27.80
N HIS A 132 -2.23 2.82 -27.64
CA HIS A 132 -1.15 3.69 -27.23
C HIS A 132 -0.67 3.27 -25.81
N PRO A 133 0.65 3.14 -25.56
CA PRO A 133 1.17 2.64 -24.28
C PRO A 133 0.63 3.37 -23.03
N ILE A 134 0.38 4.68 -23.16
CA ILE A 134 -0.19 5.50 -22.08
C ILE A 134 -1.63 5.11 -21.70
N MET A 135 -2.35 4.43 -22.60
CA MET A 135 -3.74 3.99 -22.41
C MET A 135 -3.82 2.57 -21.84
N THR A 136 -2.77 1.76 -22.00
CA THR A 136 -2.74 0.32 -21.70
C THR A 136 -1.89 -0.04 -20.49
N THR A 137 -0.96 0.83 -20.09
CA THR A 137 -0.05 0.61 -18.97
C THR A 137 -0.24 1.64 -17.86
N THR A 138 0.03 1.24 -16.63
CA THR A 138 0.12 2.15 -15.49
C THR A 138 1.28 1.76 -14.60
N ASP A 139 1.96 2.75 -14.03
CA ASP A 139 2.81 2.49 -12.88
C ASP A 139 1.95 2.20 -11.65
N PHE A 140 2.36 1.20 -10.88
CA PHE A 140 1.79 0.84 -9.59
C PHE A 140 2.89 0.48 -8.62
N TRP A 141 2.94 1.21 -7.51
CA TRP A 141 3.96 1.06 -6.47
C TRP A 141 3.35 0.40 -5.23
N THR A 142 4.16 -0.28 -4.44
CA THR A 142 3.74 -0.94 -3.19
C THR A 142 4.30 -0.23 -1.98
N SER A 143 3.56 -0.29 -0.88
CA SER A 143 3.99 0.21 0.41
C SER A 143 3.45 -0.59 1.59
N HIS A 144 4.19 -0.55 2.69
CA HIS A 144 3.75 -1.02 4.01
C HIS A 144 4.40 -0.24 5.15
N GLU A 145 3.87 -0.44 6.35
CA GLU A 145 4.48 0.08 7.57
C GLU A 145 5.75 -0.70 7.87
N CYS A 146 6.90 -0.03 7.87
CA CYS A 146 8.17 -0.58 8.33
C CYS A 146 8.03 -0.83 9.83
N LEU A 147 7.73 -2.08 10.21
CA LEU A 147 7.32 -2.43 11.57
C LEU A 147 8.09 -3.62 12.14
N LEU A 148 8.19 -4.71 11.39
CA LEU A 148 8.91 -5.92 11.83
C LEU A 148 10.36 -5.84 11.34
N LEU A 149 11.22 -5.11 12.05
CA LEU A 149 12.58 -4.81 11.61
C LEU A 149 13.43 -6.01 11.16
N PRO A 150 13.33 -7.22 11.77
CA PRO A 150 14.04 -8.39 11.23
C PRO A 150 13.66 -8.75 9.79
N TYR A 151 12.39 -8.54 9.41
CA TYR A 151 11.90 -8.75 8.06
C TYR A 151 12.44 -7.67 7.10
N GLU A 152 12.37 -6.41 7.50
CA GLU A 152 12.84 -5.27 6.70
C GLU A 152 14.36 -5.33 6.49
N GLN A 153 15.11 -5.63 7.55
CA GLN A 153 16.57 -5.78 7.49
C GLN A 153 16.97 -6.91 6.54
N ALA A 154 16.27 -8.05 6.56
CA ALA A 154 16.58 -9.19 5.67
C ALA A 154 16.34 -8.87 4.17
N LEU A 155 15.47 -7.90 3.88
CA LEU A 155 15.13 -7.47 2.52
C LEU A 155 15.85 -6.20 2.08
N THR A 156 16.67 -5.60 2.96
CA THR A 156 17.49 -4.45 2.63
C THR A 156 18.72 -4.86 1.82
N ARG A 157 19.00 -4.12 0.75
CA ARG A 157 20.08 -4.37 -0.21
C ARG A 157 20.81 -3.09 -0.55
N GLU A 158 22.11 -3.21 -0.79
CA GLU A 158 22.90 -2.15 -1.40
C GLU A 158 22.65 -2.14 -2.91
N ASP A 159 22.33 -0.96 -3.45
CA ASP A 159 22.20 -0.77 -4.89
C ASP A 159 23.58 -0.80 -5.56
N SER A 160 23.72 -1.67 -6.55
CA SER A 160 24.99 -1.91 -7.24
C SER A 160 25.55 -0.72 -8.03
N THR A 161 24.75 0.33 -8.28
CA THR A 161 25.15 1.48 -9.09
C THR A 161 25.47 2.72 -8.26
N SER A 162 24.72 2.94 -7.17
CA SER A 162 24.81 4.12 -6.31
C SER A 162 25.50 3.85 -4.97
N GLY A 163 25.59 2.59 -4.54
CA GLY A 163 26.08 2.22 -3.20
C GLY A 163 25.12 2.61 -2.06
N LEU A 164 23.93 3.09 -2.39
CA LEU A 164 22.90 3.41 -1.39
C LEU A 164 22.15 2.15 -0.96
N TYR A 165 21.73 2.10 0.29
CA TYR A 165 20.89 1.02 0.79
C TYR A 165 19.43 1.31 0.49
N TYR A 166 18.72 0.30 0.00
CA TYR A 166 17.27 0.31 -0.17
C TYR A 166 16.68 -0.88 0.57
N ASP A 167 15.61 -0.65 1.33
CA ASP A 167 14.76 -1.74 1.75
C ASP A 167 13.93 -2.21 0.55
N CYS A 168 14.26 -3.37 -0.01
CA CYS A 168 13.60 -3.92 -1.18
C CYS A 168 12.32 -4.70 -0.83
N SER A 169 11.83 -4.61 0.41
CA SER A 169 10.54 -5.18 0.81
C SER A 169 9.34 -4.48 0.15
N ALA A 170 9.44 -3.18 -0.15
CA ALA A 170 8.46 -2.39 -0.87
C ALA A 170 9.11 -1.16 -1.54
N HIS A 171 8.35 -0.46 -2.38
CA HIS A 171 8.85 0.74 -3.04
C HIS A 171 8.88 1.94 -2.08
N MET A 172 7.85 2.09 -1.24
CA MET A 172 7.71 3.16 -0.27
C MET A 172 7.41 2.55 1.11
N LEU A 173 8.01 3.10 2.16
CA LEU A 173 7.81 2.65 3.54
C LEU A 173 7.34 3.80 4.41
N TRP A 174 6.61 3.49 5.47
CA TRP A 174 6.33 4.50 6.50
C TRP A 174 6.56 3.98 7.90
N VAL A 175 6.82 4.93 8.81
CA VAL A 175 6.79 4.70 10.25
C VAL A 175 5.41 5.06 10.83
N GLY A 176 4.91 4.19 11.69
CA GLY A 176 3.62 4.34 12.36
C GLY A 176 3.64 5.37 13.48
N GLU A 177 2.45 5.81 13.91
CA GLU A 177 2.30 6.78 15.01
C GLU A 177 2.91 6.27 16.32
N ARG A 178 2.94 4.95 16.52
CA ARG A 178 3.45 4.31 17.75
C ARG A 178 4.95 3.99 17.69
N THR A 179 5.58 4.13 16.53
CA THR A 179 6.97 3.73 16.26
C THR A 179 7.85 4.88 15.75
N ARG A 180 7.34 6.12 15.77
CA ARG A 180 8.04 7.32 15.26
C ARG A 180 8.85 8.09 16.30
N GLN A 181 9.32 7.43 17.36
CA GLN A 181 10.21 8.05 18.34
C GLN A 181 11.51 8.45 17.64
N LEU A 182 11.99 9.69 17.82
CA LEU A 182 13.16 10.21 17.09
C LEU A 182 14.43 9.43 17.36
N ASP A 183 14.56 8.89 18.57
CA ASP A 183 15.62 8.01 19.05
C ASP A 183 15.26 6.52 18.95
N GLY A 184 14.14 6.19 18.31
CA GLY A 184 13.62 4.84 18.17
C GLY A 184 14.22 4.07 17.00
N ALA A 185 14.22 2.74 17.11
CA ALA A 185 14.81 1.83 16.13
C ALA A 185 14.23 1.97 14.71
N HIS A 186 12.93 2.24 14.56
CA HIS A 186 12.29 2.40 13.24
C HIS A 186 12.73 3.68 12.54
N VAL A 187 12.88 4.78 13.26
CA VAL A 187 13.39 6.04 12.68
C VAL A 187 14.86 5.87 12.30
N GLU A 188 15.66 5.21 13.15
CA GLU A 188 17.06 4.90 12.83
C GLU A 188 17.19 4.00 11.59
N PHE A 189 16.36 2.96 11.49
CA PHE A 189 16.34 2.08 10.31
C PHE A 189 16.01 2.86 9.04
N LEU A 190 14.93 3.65 9.07
CA LEU A 190 14.51 4.44 7.91
C LEU A 190 15.49 5.56 7.54
N ARG A 191 16.27 6.08 8.50
CA ARG A 191 17.35 7.05 8.24
C ARG A 191 18.42 6.48 7.30
N GLY A 192 18.63 5.17 7.34
CA GLY A 192 19.67 4.47 6.58
C GLY A 192 19.29 4.03 5.17
N VAL A 193 18.01 4.10 4.79
CA VAL A 193 17.54 3.63 3.47
C VAL A 193 17.13 4.80 2.57
N ALA A 194 17.31 4.61 1.26
CA ALA A 194 17.06 5.62 0.23
C ALA A 194 15.66 5.53 -0.40
N ASN A 195 14.78 4.66 0.12
CA ASN A 195 13.37 4.60 -0.30
C ASN A 195 12.66 5.95 -0.04
N PRO A 196 11.62 6.30 -0.80
CA PRO A 196 10.65 7.30 -0.38
C PRO A 196 10.02 6.91 0.97
N LEU A 197 9.95 7.86 1.90
CA LEU A 197 9.51 7.63 3.28
C LEU A 197 8.24 8.39 3.63
N GLY A 198 7.44 7.78 4.51
CA GLY A 198 6.28 8.41 5.13
C GLY A 198 6.38 8.39 6.65
N ILE A 199 5.78 9.38 7.29
CA ILE A 199 5.65 9.44 8.74
C ILE A 199 4.18 9.68 9.05
N LYS A 200 3.58 8.80 9.85
CA LYS A 200 2.24 9.06 10.40
C LYS A 200 2.34 10.20 11.40
N VAL A 201 1.57 11.27 11.20
CA VAL A 201 1.49 12.39 12.14
C VAL A 201 0.05 12.50 12.62
N SER A 202 -0.13 12.50 13.94
CA SER A 202 -1.44 12.73 14.57
C SER A 202 -1.49 14.09 15.26
N GLN A 203 -2.67 14.43 15.79
CA GLN A 203 -2.89 15.61 16.64
C GLN A 203 -1.99 15.68 17.89
N LYS A 204 -1.28 14.59 18.24
CA LYS A 204 -0.31 14.56 19.35
C LYS A 204 1.03 15.22 18.98
N TRP A 205 1.25 15.53 17.71
CA TRP A 205 2.48 16.17 17.28
C TRP A 205 2.49 17.65 17.66
N ILE A 206 3.60 18.11 18.21
CA ILE A 206 3.80 19.50 18.61
C ILE A 206 4.82 20.11 17.64
N PRO A 207 4.45 21.15 16.87
CA PRO A 207 5.42 21.89 16.07
C PRO A 207 6.47 22.52 16.99
N VAL A 208 7.74 22.28 16.70
CA VAL A 208 8.84 23.00 17.37
C VAL A 208 9.02 24.32 16.64
N SER A 209 8.89 25.44 17.35
CA SER A 209 9.28 26.76 16.84
C SER A 209 10.81 26.82 16.82
N TRP A 210 11.37 27.07 15.62
CA TRP A 210 12.77 27.40 15.43
C TRP A 210 13.04 28.87 15.76
#